data_AF-A0A2E1AV76-F1
#
_entry.id   AF-A0A2E1AV76-F1
#
_cell.length_a   1.000
_cell.length_b   1.000
_cell.length_c   1.000
_cell.angle_alpha   90.00
_cell.angle_beta   90.00
_cell.angle_gamma   90.00
#
_symmetry.space_group_name_H-M   'P 1'
#
loop_
_entity.id
_entity.type
_entity.pdbx_description
1 polymer ?
#
loop_
_entity_poly.entity_id
_entity_poly.type
_entity_poly.pdbx_seq_one_letter_code
_entity_poly.pdbx_strand_id
1 'polypeptide(L)'
;MDDFRAVRIKKRTLLRFKVFSRKVGKSYSHTLDMVMDFFEWHGFMPSERFEKSIGQEIIKNRKRTDAVIAIIRDIEKNQTLPTIGMMQALFNQELDNDEDGDDFLEDMIEKNPPKPDPVFEGEVTVPKIKYDRLEEKAASLQSDLNSILDNVKVVKSSFGKSYLKLEITEGRLERYRREANRPLDYLK
;
A
#
# COMPACT_ATOMS: atom_id res chain seq x y z
N MET A 1 17.57 -13.04 33.63
CA MET A 1 17.25 -14.09 34.63
C MET A 1 16.73 -15.28 33.86
N ASP A 2 17.03 -16.49 34.31
CA ASP A 2 16.61 -17.71 33.63
C ASP A 2 15.17 -18.05 34.06
N ASP A 3 14.18 -17.89 33.17
CA ASP A 3 12.74 -17.95 33.48
C ASP A 3 12.18 -19.39 33.55
N PHE A 4 12.97 -20.34 34.07
CA PHE A 4 12.54 -21.74 34.17
C PHE A 4 11.73 -22.01 35.44
N ARG A 5 10.58 -22.66 35.28
CA ARG A 5 9.73 -23.17 36.37
C ARG A 5 9.70 -24.69 36.36
N ALA A 6 9.67 -25.31 37.55
CA ALA A 6 9.65 -26.76 37.70
C ALA A 6 8.22 -27.31 37.81
N VAL A 7 7.88 -28.33 37.02
CA VAL A 7 6.61 -29.06 37.08
C VAL A 7 6.87 -30.50 37.51
N ARG A 8 6.08 -31.02 38.46
CA ARG A 8 6.18 -32.40 38.92
C ARG A 8 5.42 -33.34 38.00
N ILE A 9 6.14 -34.21 37.28
CA ILE A 9 5.58 -35.19 36.35
C ILE A 9 5.82 -36.61 36.87
N LYS A 10 4.82 -37.49 36.74
CA LYS A 10 4.96 -38.92 37.10
C LYS A 10 6.11 -39.55 36.31
N LYS A 11 6.94 -40.38 36.98
CA LYS A 11 8.13 -41.03 36.39
C LYS A 11 7.83 -41.73 35.05
N ARG A 12 6.73 -42.49 34.98
CA ARG A 12 6.30 -43.19 33.75
C ARG A 12 6.03 -42.22 32.59
N THR A 13 5.33 -41.13 32.87
CA THR A 13 5.01 -40.10 31.87
C THR A 13 6.26 -39.37 31.41
N LEU A 14 7.17 -39.03 32.33
CA LEU A 14 8.43 -38.37 32.01
C LEU A 14 9.33 -39.23 31.12
N LEU A 15 9.40 -40.54 31.36
CA LEU A 15 10.16 -41.47 30.52
C LEU A 15 9.62 -41.51 29.08
N ARG A 16 8.29 -41.60 28.92
CA ARG A 16 7.64 -41.55 27.61
C ARG A 16 7.90 -40.19 26.92
N PHE A 17 7.75 -39.09 27.65
CA PHE A 17 7.99 -37.74 27.14
C PHE A 17 9.44 -37.55 26.70
N LYS A 18 10.43 -38.05 27.46
CA LYS A 18 11.86 -37.99 27.10
C LYS A 18 12.16 -38.70 25.77
N VAL A 19 11.51 -39.82 25.50
CA VAL A 19 11.66 -40.52 24.20
C VAL A 19 11.00 -39.73 23.09
N PHE A 20 9.82 -39.16 23.34
CA PHE A 20 9.09 -38.34 22.37
C PHE A 20 9.83 -37.04 22.03
N SER A 21 10.32 -36.31 23.04
CA SER A 21 11.03 -35.04 22.86
C SER A 21 12.28 -35.20 22.00
N ARG A 22 13.01 -36.32 22.14
CA ARG A 22 14.16 -36.64 21.29
C ARG A 22 13.82 -36.81 19.82
N LYS A 23 12.56 -37.16 19.49
CA LYS A 23 12.11 -37.35 18.11
C LYS A 23 11.61 -36.05 17.49
N VAL A 24 11.02 -35.16 18.29
CA VAL A 24 10.27 -34.01 17.78
C VAL A 24 11.04 -32.68 17.93
N GLY A 25 11.87 -32.52 18.97
CA GLY A 25 12.44 -31.20 19.28
C GLY A 25 13.80 -31.23 19.98
N LYS A 26 14.37 -30.03 20.19
CA LYS A 26 15.69 -29.83 20.79
C LYS A 26 15.66 -29.75 22.33
N SER A 27 14.58 -29.24 22.94
CA SER A 27 14.42 -29.10 24.40
C SER A 27 13.03 -29.52 24.90
N TYR A 28 12.89 -29.76 26.21
CA TYR A 28 11.63 -30.19 26.83
C TYR A 28 10.55 -29.11 26.78
N SER A 29 10.91 -27.86 27.09
CA SER A 29 9.98 -26.73 26.99
C SER A 29 9.48 -26.55 25.56
N HIS A 30 10.40 -26.53 24.58
CA HIS A 30 10.04 -26.38 23.18
C HIS A 30 9.15 -27.52 22.68
N THR A 31 9.40 -28.76 23.12
CA THR A 31 8.52 -29.89 22.77
C THR A 31 7.12 -29.72 23.37
N LEU A 32 7.01 -29.18 24.59
CA LEU A 32 5.71 -28.91 25.21
C LEU A 32 4.97 -27.80 24.46
N ASP A 33 5.66 -26.72 24.08
CA ASP A 33 5.08 -25.61 23.30
C ASP A 33 4.54 -26.14 21.96
N MET A 34 5.37 -26.89 21.20
CA MET A 34 4.94 -27.50 19.94
C MET A 34 3.71 -28.39 20.08
N VAL A 35 3.58 -29.12 21.19
CA VAL A 35 2.42 -29.97 21.43
C VAL A 35 1.19 -29.13 21.76
N MET A 36 1.33 -28.06 22.54
CA MET A 36 0.23 -27.13 22.85
C MET A 36 -0.23 -26.40 21.58
N ASP A 37 0.72 -25.83 20.82
CA ASP A 37 0.46 -25.15 19.55
C ASP A 37 -0.25 -26.08 18.56
N PHE A 38 0.15 -27.35 18.48
CA PHE A 38 -0.50 -28.34 17.61
C PHE A 38 -1.98 -28.53 17.97
N PHE A 39 -2.29 -28.68 19.26
CA PHE A 39 -3.68 -28.85 19.70
C PHE A 39 -4.49 -27.57 19.51
N GLU A 40 -3.92 -26.40 19.80
CA GLU A 40 -4.60 -25.11 19.62
C GLU A 40 -4.86 -24.80 18.14
N TRP A 41 -3.85 -24.94 17.29
CA TRP A 41 -3.96 -24.63 15.86
C TRP A 41 -4.97 -25.54 15.15
N HIS A 42 -5.05 -26.81 15.56
CA HIS A 42 -6.03 -27.73 15.01
C HIS A 42 -7.38 -27.72 15.73
N GLY A 43 -7.50 -27.05 16.88
CA GLY A 43 -8.73 -26.95 17.66
C GLY A 43 -9.14 -28.26 18.34
N PHE A 44 -8.17 -29.08 18.76
CA PHE A 44 -8.41 -30.39 19.36
C PHE A 44 -8.20 -30.36 20.87
N MET A 45 -9.12 -30.98 21.63
CA MET A 45 -8.89 -31.25 23.04
C MET A 45 -8.32 -32.67 23.23
N PRO A 46 -7.22 -32.85 23.98
CA PRO A 46 -6.66 -34.18 24.26
C PRO A 46 -7.62 -35.17 24.95
N SER A 47 -8.72 -34.66 25.52
CA SER A 47 -9.80 -35.42 26.15
C SER A 47 -10.84 -35.96 25.18
N GLU A 48 -10.92 -35.44 23.95
CA GLU A 48 -11.85 -35.92 22.93
C GLU A 48 -11.33 -37.24 22.33
N ARG A 49 -12.18 -38.26 22.33
CA ARG A 49 -11.77 -39.65 22.04
C ARG A 49 -11.37 -39.80 20.56
N PHE A 50 -10.08 -40.10 20.36
CA PHE A 50 -9.40 -40.26 19.06
C PHE A 50 -9.72 -41.55 18.30
N GLU A 51 -10.99 -41.93 18.12
CA GLU A 51 -11.29 -43.22 17.48
C GLU A 51 -11.33 -43.15 15.94
N LYS A 52 -11.79 -42.06 15.30
CA LYS A 52 -11.90 -42.00 13.81
C LYS A 52 -11.76 -40.62 13.12
N SER A 53 -11.53 -39.50 13.84
CA SER A 53 -11.81 -38.16 13.29
C SER A 53 -10.63 -37.25 12.94
N ILE A 54 -9.40 -37.47 13.44
CA ILE A 54 -8.30 -36.46 13.31
C ILE A 54 -8.10 -36.01 11.85
N GLY A 55 -7.94 -36.95 10.92
CA GLY A 55 -7.73 -36.60 9.51
C GLY A 55 -8.92 -35.84 8.90
N GLN A 56 -10.14 -36.25 9.22
CA GLN A 56 -11.34 -35.59 8.73
C GLN A 56 -11.52 -34.20 9.33
N GLU A 57 -11.16 -34.01 10.59
CA GLU A 57 -11.24 -32.72 11.26
C GLU A 57 -10.12 -31.76 10.85
N ILE A 58 -8.90 -32.25 10.62
CA ILE A 58 -7.83 -31.46 9.98
C ILE A 58 -8.28 -30.99 8.59
N ILE A 59 -8.89 -31.88 7.79
CA ILE A 59 -9.43 -31.51 6.46
C ILE A 59 -10.55 -30.47 6.59
N LYS A 60 -11.47 -30.63 7.55
CA LYS A 60 -12.55 -29.65 7.80
C LYS A 60 -11.99 -28.29 8.24
N ASN A 61 -11.01 -28.28 9.14
CA ASN A 61 -10.41 -27.04 9.64
C ASN A 61 -9.63 -26.34 8.53
N ARG A 62 -8.83 -27.08 7.74
CA ARG A 62 -8.17 -26.55 6.54
C ARG A 62 -9.16 -25.93 5.55
N LYS A 63 -10.28 -26.61 5.25
CA LYS A 63 -11.35 -26.06 4.39
C LYS A 63 -11.95 -24.76 4.95
N ARG A 64 -12.09 -24.63 6.27
CA ARG A 64 -12.55 -23.39 6.91
C ARG A 64 -11.53 -22.28 6.73
N THR A 65 -10.25 -22.55 6.96
CA THR A 65 -9.17 -21.58 6.75
C THR A 65 -9.10 -21.14 5.29
N ASP A 66 -9.18 -22.08 4.35
CA ASP A 66 -9.19 -21.78 2.90
C ASP A 66 -10.40 -20.90 2.53
N ALA A 67 -11.57 -21.16 3.12
CA ALA A 67 -12.77 -20.33 2.91
C ALA A 67 -12.62 -18.92 3.51
N VAL A 68 -12.01 -18.79 4.69
CA VAL A 68 -11.72 -17.48 5.30
C VAL A 68 -10.74 -16.69 4.43
N ILE A 69 -9.68 -17.32 3.93
CA ILE A 69 -8.73 -16.69 3.00
C ILE A 69 -9.45 -16.22 1.72
N ALA A 70 -10.35 -17.05 1.18
CA ALA A 70 -11.12 -16.67 0.00
C ALA A 70 -12.04 -15.46 0.27
N ILE A 71 -12.69 -15.41 1.43
CA ILE A 71 -13.52 -14.25 1.84
C ILE A 71 -12.66 -13.00 2.00
N ILE A 72 -11.52 -13.09 2.67
CA ILE A 72 -10.61 -11.94 2.85
C ILE A 72 -10.12 -11.43 1.49
N ARG A 73 -9.72 -12.34 0.59
CA ARG A 73 -9.29 -11.98 -0.77
C ARG A 73 -10.44 -11.38 -1.59
N ASP A 74 -11.67 -11.82 -1.40
CA ASP A 74 -12.84 -11.26 -2.08
C ASP A 74 -13.16 -9.84 -1.58
N ILE A 75 -13.09 -9.62 -0.26
CA ILE A 75 -13.19 -8.27 0.34
C ILE A 75 -12.08 -7.38 -0.20
N GLU A 76 -10.86 -7.91 -0.30
CA GLU A 76 -9.72 -7.17 -0.81
C GLU A 76 -9.93 -6.71 -2.26
N LYS A 77 -10.34 -7.63 -3.14
CA LYS A 77 -10.58 -7.36 -4.56
C LYS A 77 -11.77 -6.45 -4.80
N ASN A 78 -12.87 -6.64 -4.08
CA ASN A 78 -14.13 -5.96 -4.39
C ASN A 78 -14.33 -4.66 -3.61
N GLN A 79 -13.67 -4.48 -2.46
CA GLN A 79 -13.87 -3.32 -1.58
C GLN A 79 -12.60 -2.52 -1.37
N THR A 80 -11.52 -3.12 -0.85
CA THR A 80 -10.37 -2.33 -0.39
C THR A 80 -9.49 -1.85 -1.54
N LEU A 81 -9.18 -2.69 -2.52
CA LEU A 81 -8.35 -2.33 -3.67
C LEU A 81 -8.97 -1.21 -4.53
N PRO A 82 -10.26 -1.26 -4.93
CA PRO A 82 -10.88 -0.17 -5.67
C PRO A 82 -10.93 1.13 -4.87
N THR A 83 -11.16 1.05 -3.55
CA THR A 83 -11.20 2.24 -2.67
C THR A 83 -9.81 2.90 -2.59
N ILE A 84 -8.75 2.10 -2.49
CA ILE A 84 -7.36 2.59 -2.54
C ILE A 84 -7.07 3.25 -3.88
N GLY A 85 -7.43 2.61 -5.00
CA GLY A 85 -7.23 3.18 -6.34
C GLY A 85 -8.00 4.49 -6.56
N MET A 86 -9.25 4.57 -6.08
CA MET A 86 -10.03 5.81 -6.12
C MET A 86 -9.39 6.92 -5.27
N MET A 87 -8.90 6.60 -4.08
CA MET A 87 -8.18 7.57 -3.24
C MET A 87 -6.88 8.04 -3.90
N GLN A 88 -6.12 7.14 -4.51
CA GLN A 88 -4.90 7.49 -5.26
C GLN A 88 -5.22 8.43 -6.43
N ALA A 89 -6.30 8.18 -7.17
CA ALA A 89 -6.77 9.04 -8.25
C ALA A 89 -7.26 10.43 -7.75
N LEU A 90 -7.87 10.49 -6.55
CA LEU A 90 -8.31 11.76 -5.95
C LEU A 90 -7.15 12.61 -5.41
N PHE A 91 -6.09 11.97 -4.93
CA PHE A 91 -4.95 12.66 -4.31
C PHE A 91 -3.73 12.79 -5.23
N ASN A 92 -3.80 12.32 -6.48
CA ASN A 92 -2.66 12.23 -7.42
C ASN A 92 -1.40 11.66 -6.74
N GLN A 93 -1.59 10.72 -5.82
CA GLN A 93 -0.51 10.16 -5.03
C GLN A 93 -0.08 8.85 -5.67
N GLU A 94 0.88 8.94 -6.59
CA GLU A 94 1.71 7.81 -6.98
C GLU A 94 2.50 7.41 -5.74
N LEU A 95 2.02 6.39 -5.01
CA LEU A 95 2.89 5.66 -4.11
C LEU A 95 3.77 4.82 -5.02
N ASP A 96 5.07 5.13 -5.04
CA ASP A 96 6.11 4.29 -5.63
C ASP A 96 5.93 2.88 -5.06
N ASN A 97 5.28 2.01 -5.82
CA ASN A 97 5.18 0.60 -5.51
C ASN A 97 6.47 -0.01 -6.03
N ASP A 98 7.48 -0.06 -5.16
CA ASP A 98 8.66 -0.88 -5.38
C ASP A 98 8.22 -2.35 -5.54
N GLU A 99 8.47 -2.86 -6.74
CA GLU A 99 8.79 -4.24 -7.12
C GLU A 99 7.96 -5.36 -6.44
N ASP A 100 6.95 -5.87 -7.17
CA ASP A 100 6.44 -7.27 -7.18
C ASP A 100 4.94 -7.38 -7.56
N GLY A 101 4.25 -6.26 -7.80
CA GLY A 101 2.79 -6.20 -8.04
C GLY A 101 2.34 -6.16 -9.50
N ASP A 102 3.27 -5.99 -10.43
CA ASP A 102 2.99 -5.55 -11.80
C ASP A 102 2.19 -6.59 -12.60
N ASP A 103 2.50 -7.88 -12.43
CA ASP A 103 1.84 -8.98 -13.13
C ASP A 103 0.34 -9.11 -12.82
N PHE A 104 -0.11 -8.71 -11.62
CA PHE A 104 -1.52 -8.85 -11.22
C PHE A 104 -2.40 -7.71 -11.72
N LEU A 105 -1.84 -6.50 -11.80
CA LEU A 105 -2.55 -5.33 -12.28
C LEU A 105 -2.70 -5.40 -13.80
N GLU A 106 -1.68 -5.86 -14.49
CA GLU A 106 -1.68 -6.05 -15.94
C GLU A 106 -2.71 -7.13 -16.37
N ASP A 107 -2.75 -8.26 -15.66
CA ASP A 107 -3.71 -9.36 -15.92
C ASP A 107 -5.18 -8.98 -15.60
N MET A 108 -5.41 -7.98 -14.73
CA MET A 108 -6.74 -7.39 -14.49
C MET A 108 -7.16 -6.39 -15.57
N ILE A 109 -6.23 -5.56 -16.04
CA ILE A 109 -6.47 -4.57 -17.11
C ILE A 109 -6.73 -5.28 -18.45
N GLU A 110 -6.05 -6.39 -18.73
CA GLU A 110 -6.23 -7.17 -19.96
C GLU A 110 -7.59 -7.90 -19.98
N LYS A 111 -8.04 -8.43 -18.84
CA LYS A 111 -9.32 -9.15 -18.71
C LYS A 111 -10.53 -8.22 -18.62
N ASN A 112 -10.36 -7.01 -18.08
CA ASN A 112 -11.39 -5.99 -18.02
C ASN A 112 -10.78 -4.64 -18.40
N PRO A 113 -10.71 -4.30 -19.70
CA PRO A 113 -10.25 -2.99 -20.10
C PRO A 113 -11.15 -1.95 -19.42
N PRO A 114 -10.58 -0.94 -18.73
CA PRO A 114 -11.38 0.16 -18.20
C PRO A 114 -12.18 0.73 -19.36
N LYS A 115 -13.51 0.78 -19.20
CA LYS A 115 -14.36 1.49 -20.16
C LYS A 115 -13.78 2.89 -20.26
N PRO A 116 -13.48 3.41 -21.47
CA PRO A 116 -13.01 4.77 -21.60
C PRO A 116 -13.98 5.64 -20.84
N ASP A 117 -13.46 6.51 -19.97
CA ASP A 117 -14.26 7.50 -19.27
C ASP A 117 -15.20 8.13 -20.30
N PRO A 118 -16.48 8.38 -19.97
CA PRO A 118 -17.37 9.07 -20.87
C PRO A 118 -16.70 10.40 -21.20
N VAL A 119 -16.11 10.47 -22.41
CA VAL A 119 -15.58 11.70 -22.95
C VAL A 119 -16.76 12.65 -22.93
N PHE A 120 -16.61 13.76 -22.23
CA PHE A 120 -17.64 14.77 -22.18
C PHE A 120 -17.80 15.33 -23.61
N GLU A 121 -18.69 14.72 -24.41
CA GLU A 121 -19.06 15.14 -25.76
C GLU A 121 -19.97 16.38 -25.77
N GLY A 122 -20.10 17.05 -24.62
CA GLY A 122 -20.73 18.36 -24.57
C GLY A 122 -19.77 19.41 -25.10
N GLU A 123 -20.16 20.10 -26.16
CA GLU A 123 -19.52 21.37 -26.51
C GLU A 123 -19.68 22.33 -25.32
N VAL A 124 -18.62 22.54 -24.55
CA VAL A 124 -18.60 23.57 -23.50
C VAL A 124 -18.63 24.91 -24.22
N THR A 125 -19.83 25.47 -24.38
CA THR A 125 -20.05 26.78 -24.99
C THR A 125 -19.53 27.86 -24.04
N VAL A 126 -18.25 28.20 -24.18
CA VAL A 126 -17.64 29.31 -23.48
C VAL A 126 -17.99 30.60 -24.23
N PRO A 127 -18.54 31.63 -23.57
CA PRO A 127 -18.73 32.94 -24.20
C PRO A 127 -17.40 33.43 -24.80
N LYS A 128 -17.39 33.89 -26.07
CA LYS A 128 -16.18 34.31 -26.80
C LYS A 128 -15.26 35.24 -25.98
N ILE A 129 -15.86 36.16 -25.23
CA ILE A 129 -15.16 37.10 -24.34
C ILE A 129 -14.33 36.39 -23.25
N LYS A 130 -14.83 35.28 -22.69
CA LYS A 130 -14.10 34.50 -21.69
C LYS A 130 -12.95 33.73 -22.32
N TYR A 131 -13.13 33.23 -23.55
CA TYR A 131 -12.10 32.53 -24.30
C TYR A 131 -10.96 33.47 -24.72
N ASP A 132 -11.28 34.63 -25.31
CA ASP A 132 -10.28 35.62 -25.72
C ASP A 132 -9.43 36.10 -24.52
N ARG A 133 -10.08 36.36 -23.37
CA ARG A 133 -9.39 36.70 -22.11
C ARG A 133 -8.51 35.57 -21.58
N LEU A 134 -8.90 34.32 -21.81
CA LEU A 134 -8.13 33.17 -21.39
C LEU A 134 -6.90 33.00 -22.27
N GLU A 135 -7.03 33.17 -23.58
CA GLU A 135 -5.91 33.17 -24.53
C GLU A 135 -4.93 34.31 -24.25
N GLU A 136 -5.41 35.53 -24.02
CA GLU A 136 -4.54 36.67 -23.65
C GLU A 136 -3.75 36.39 -22.36
N LYS A 137 -4.41 35.81 -21.34
CA LYS A 137 -3.74 35.41 -20.10
C LYS A 137 -2.71 34.32 -20.35
N ALA A 138 -3.06 33.28 -21.10
CA ALA A 138 -2.14 32.19 -21.43
C ALA A 138 -0.92 32.70 -22.20
N ALA A 139 -1.12 33.59 -23.17
CA ALA A 139 -0.05 34.22 -23.93
C ALA A 139 0.86 35.08 -23.03
N SER A 140 0.27 35.87 -22.12
CA SER A 140 1.05 36.67 -21.16
C SER A 140 1.89 35.79 -20.22
N LEU A 141 1.32 34.68 -19.73
CA LEU A 141 2.02 33.74 -18.87
C LEU A 141 3.15 33.01 -19.60
N GLN A 142 2.93 32.60 -20.85
CA GLN A 142 3.99 31.98 -21.67
C GLN A 142 5.14 32.95 -21.91
N SER A 143 4.84 34.22 -22.21
CA SER A 143 5.87 35.25 -22.40
C SER A 143 6.65 35.51 -21.11
N ASP A 144 5.95 35.60 -19.98
CA ASP A 144 6.57 35.78 -18.66
C ASP A 144 7.47 34.60 -18.30
N LEU A 145 7.01 33.37 -18.52
CA LEU A 145 7.77 32.15 -18.24
C LEU A 145 9.03 32.07 -19.10
N ASN A 146 8.93 32.36 -20.39
CA ASN A 146 10.10 32.43 -21.27
C ASN A 146 11.11 33.47 -20.76
N SER A 147 10.63 34.64 -20.33
CA SER A 147 11.51 35.67 -19.76
C SER A 147 12.21 35.23 -18.46
N ILE A 148 11.58 34.36 -17.67
CA ILE A 148 12.19 33.80 -16.46
C ILE A 148 13.25 32.76 -16.83
N LEU A 149 12.93 31.86 -17.77
CA LEU A 149 13.85 30.80 -18.21
C LEU A 149 15.13 31.37 -18.83
N ASP A 150 15.04 32.47 -19.58
CA ASP A 150 16.22 33.15 -20.16
C ASP A 150 17.19 33.67 -19.09
N ASN A 151 16.71 33.93 -17.87
CA ASN A 151 17.50 34.41 -16.75
C ASN A 151 18.01 33.29 -15.82
N VAL A 152 17.76 32.01 -16.16
CA VAL A 152 18.26 30.86 -15.41
C VAL A 152 19.64 30.45 -15.90
N LYS A 153 20.62 30.44 -15.00
CA LYS A 153 21.98 29.96 -15.28
C LYS A 153 22.30 28.74 -14.44
N VAL A 154 22.93 27.75 -15.06
CA VAL A 154 23.43 26.55 -14.37
C VAL A 154 24.76 26.89 -13.70
N VAL A 155 24.83 26.79 -12.38
CA VAL A 155 26.08 26.96 -11.61
C VAL A 155 26.61 25.58 -11.24
N LYS A 156 27.76 25.21 -11.81
CA LYS A 156 28.46 23.97 -11.44
C LYS A 156 29.19 24.18 -10.12
N SER A 157 28.87 23.38 -9.11
CA SER A 157 29.55 23.40 -7.82
C SER A 157 30.86 22.61 -7.89
N SER A 158 31.93 23.11 -7.27
CA SER A 158 33.20 22.37 -7.12
C SER A 158 33.12 21.27 -6.07
N PHE A 159 32.18 21.39 -5.12
CA PHE A 159 31.83 20.36 -4.14
C PHE A 159 30.30 20.26 -4.05
N GLY A 160 29.74 19.12 -4.45
CA GLY A 160 28.30 18.84 -4.38
C GLY A 160 27.54 19.01 -5.71
N LYS A 161 26.21 18.89 -5.64
CA LYS A 161 25.31 18.91 -6.82
C LYS A 161 25.20 20.33 -7.40
N SER A 162 25.17 20.44 -8.73
CA SER A 162 24.92 21.71 -9.43
C SER A 162 23.54 22.27 -9.13
N TYR A 163 23.40 23.59 -9.07
CA TYR A 163 22.13 24.27 -8.83
C TYR A 163 21.84 25.31 -9.92
N LEU A 164 20.57 25.66 -10.08
CA LEU A 164 20.11 26.69 -11.00
C LEU A 164 20.04 28.02 -10.25
N LYS A 165 20.70 29.05 -10.77
CA LYS A 165 20.63 30.42 -10.26
C LYS A 165 19.71 31.23 -11.16
N LEU A 166 18.65 31.80 -10.58
CA LEU A 166 17.74 32.71 -11.27
C LEU A 166 18.17 34.15 -11.01
N GLU A 167 18.55 34.87 -12.06
CA GLU A 167 18.97 36.28 -11.97
C GLU A 167 17.78 37.22 -12.18
N ILE A 168 17.03 37.49 -11.12
CA ILE A 168 15.90 38.42 -11.10
C ILE A 168 16.10 39.52 -10.06
N THR A 169 15.54 40.70 -10.33
CA THR A 169 15.53 41.83 -9.38
C THR A 169 14.58 41.54 -8.22
N GLU A 170 14.93 41.98 -7.01
CA GLU A 170 14.10 41.82 -5.80
C GLU A 170 12.66 42.31 -5.99
N GLY A 171 12.49 43.45 -6.68
CA GLY A 171 11.16 43.99 -7.00
C GLY A 171 10.31 43.13 -7.95
N ARG A 172 10.92 42.27 -8.80
CA ARG A 172 10.16 41.28 -9.61
C ARG A 172 9.78 40.07 -8.76
N LEU A 173 10.67 39.61 -7.89
CA LEU A 173 10.40 38.49 -6.97
C LEU A 173 9.22 38.81 -6.03
N GLU A 174 9.16 40.02 -5.49
CA GLU A 174 8.04 40.45 -4.64
C GLU A 174 6.70 40.51 -5.39
N ARG A 175 6.71 40.89 -6.67
CA ARG A 175 5.51 40.88 -7.52
C ARG A 175 5.00 39.46 -7.73
N TYR A 176 5.87 38.52 -8.11
CA TYR A 176 5.49 37.11 -8.27
C TYR A 176 4.99 36.49 -6.96
N ARG A 177 5.64 36.81 -5.82
CA ARG A 177 5.18 36.34 -4.50
C ARG A 177 3.79 36.89 -4.13
N ARG A 178 3.49 38.13 -4.53
CA ARG A 178 2.18 38.76 -4.32
C ARG A 178 1.11 38.14 -5.23
N GLU A 179 1.46 37.86 -6.47
CA GLU A 179 0.55 37.27 -7.46
C GLU A 179 0.21 35.80 -7.13
N ALA A 180 1.21 35.02 -6.70
CA ALA A 180 1.00 33.65 -6.23
C ALA A 180 0.14 33.54 -4.95
N ASN A 181 0.19 34.55 -4.08
CA ASN A 181 -0.61 34.62 -2.85
C ASN A 181 -1.97 35.29 -3.03
N ARG A 182 -2.35 35.68 -4.26
CA ARG A 182 -3.66 36.26 -4.51
C ARG A 182 -4.71 35.13 -4.49
N PRO A 183 -5.72 35.16 -3.58
CA PRO A 183 -6.75 34.13 -3.57
C PRO A 183 -7.48 34.11 -4.92
N LEU A 184 -7.76 32.90 -5.41
CA LEU A 184 -8.56 32.64 -6.61
C LEU A 184 -10.05 32.92 -6.35
N ASP A 185 -10.40 34.11 -5.86
CA ASP A 185 -11.78 34.52 -5.54
C ASP A 185 -12.58 35.01 -6.77
N TYR A 186 -12.22 34.58 -7.98
CA TYR A 186 -12.89 35.00 -9.23
C TYR A 186 -13.52 33.85 -10.02
N LEU A 187 -14.05 32.84 -9.32
CA LEU A 187 -14.93 31.82 -9.90
C LEU A 187 -16.25 31.67 -9.09
N LYS A 188 -16.91 32.81 -8.82
CA LYS A 188 -18.35 32.85 -8.59
C LYS A 188 -19.06 33.40 -9.82
#